data_AF-A0A522EA95-F1
#
_entry.id   AF-A0A522EA95-F1
#
_cell.length_a   1.000
_cell.length_b   1.000
_cell.length_c   1.000
_cell.angle_alpha   90.00
_cell.angle_beta   90.00
_cell.angle_gamma   90.00
#
_symmetry.space_group_name_H-M   'P 1'
#
loop_
_entity.id
_entity.type
_entity.pdbx_description
1 polymer ?
#
loop_
_entity_poly.entity_id
_entity_poly.type
_entity_poly.pdbx_seq_one_letter_code
_entity_poly.pdbx_strand_id
1 'polypeptide(L)' 'LKLNKFLAGKHIPVINNQILIDEQPNYVVILAWHLARPIMEQLKARGLKSDFIVPLPDFKIIKNSRVNN' A
#
# COMPACT_ATOMS: atom_id res chain seq x y z
N LEU A 1 8.57 -9.14 -17.57
CA LEU A 1 7.26 -9.47 -18.19
C LEU A 1 6.44 -10.35 -17.24
N LYS A 2 5.51 -9.77 -16.48
CA LYS A 2 4.43 -10.51 -15.78
C LYS A 2 3.28 -9.54 -15.46
N LEU A 3 2.70 -8.97 -16.51
CA LEU A 3 1.40 -8.30 -16.45
C LEU A 3 0.28 -9.34 -16.58
N ASN A 4 -0.90 -9.06 -16.02
CA ASN A 4 -2.13 -9.86 -16.07
C ASN A 4 -2.21 -11.13 -15.19
N LYS A 5 -2.00 -10.99 -13.87
CA LYS A 5 -2.46 -12.03 -12.92
C LYS A 5 -3.40 -11.42 -11.89
N PHE A 6 -4.61 -11.96 -11.82
CA PHE A 6 -5.56 -11.74 -10.75
C PHE A 6 -5.15 -12.59 -9.54
N LEU A 7 -5.26 -12.07 -8.32
CA LEU A 7 -5.15 -12.90 -7.13
C LEU A 7 -6.23 -13.99 -7.16
N ALA A 8 -5.84 -15.25 -6.93
CA ALA A 8 -6.79 -16.36 -6.97
C ALA A 8 -7.87 -16.15 -5.88
N GLY A 9 -9.14 -16.08 -6.29
CA GLY A 9 -10.31 -16.06 -5.41
C GLY A 9 -10.91 -14.68 -5.09
N LYS A 10 -10.21 -13.56 -5.34
CA LYS A 10 -10.80 -12.21 -5.28
C LYS A 10 -10.21 -11.39 -6.42
N HIS A 11 -11.04 -10.77 -7.25
CA HIS A 11 -10.71 -9.91 -8.40
C HIS A 11 -9.87 -8.67 -8.03
N ILE A 12 -8.75 -8.83 -7.35
CA ILE A 12 -7.83 -7.75 -7.01
C ILE A 12 -6.82 -7.70 -8.16
N PRO A 13 -6.88 -6.68 -9.02
CA PRO A 13 -5.98 -6.58 -10.15
C PRO A 13 -4.59 -6.19 -9.63
N VAL A 14 -3.56 -6.92 -10.05
CA VAL A 14 -2.16 -6.55 -9.77
C VAL A 14 -1.78 -5.43 -10.74
N ILE A 15 -2.06 -4.21 -10.32
CA ILE A 15 -1.82 -2.98 -11.08
C ILE A 15 -0.58 -2.26 -10.56
N ASN A 16 -0.02 -1.40 -11.40
CA ASN A 16 1.12 -0.60 -11.03
C ASN A 16 0.73 0.36 -9.89
N ASN A 17 1.61 0.47 -8.89
CA ASN A 17 1.53 1.44 -7.79
C ASN A 17 1.32 2.91 -8.25
N GLN A 18 1.46 3.21 -9.54
CA GLN A 18 1.12 4.50 -10.12
C GLN A 18 -0.34 4.90 -9.87
N ILE A 19 -1.28 3.96 -9.91
CA ILE A 19 -2.70 4.26 -9.67
C ILE A 19 -2.93 4.81 -8.26
N LEU A 20 -2.12 4.42 -7.28
CA LEU A 20 -2.24 4.94 -5.90
C LEU A 20 -1.92 6.44 -5.86
N ILE A 21 -0.99 6.88 -6.71
CA ILE A 21 -0.60 8.28 -6.82
C ILE A 21 -1.65 9.08 -7.60
N ASP A 22 -2.24 8.47 -8.63
CA ASP A 22 -3.22 9.12 -9.50
C ASP A 22 -4.59 9.26 -8.80
N GLU A 23 -5.04 8.22 -8.08
CA GLU A 23 -6.34 8.19 -7.41
C GLU A 23 -6.32 8.69 -5.96
N GLN A 24 -5.17 8.64 -5.28
CA GLN A 24 -5.01 9.08 -3.88
C GLN A 24 -6.10 8.56 -2.94
N PRO A 25 -6.24 7.23 -2.77
CA PRO A 25 -7.28 6.65 -1.91
C PRO A 25 -7.12 7.09 -0.45
N ASN A 26 -8.17 7.03 0.37
CA ASN A 26 -8.05 7.38 1.79
C ASN A 26 -7.14 6.41 2.56
N TYR A 27 -7.16 5.12 2.19
CA TYR A 27 -6.40 4.07 2.86
C TYR A 27 -5.76 3.09 1.88
N VAL A 28 -4.55 2.62 2.21
CA VAL A 28 -3.82 1.57 1.51
C VAL A 28 -3.53 0.42 2.45
N VAL A 29 -4.01 -0.79 2.12
CA VAL A 29 -3.76 -1.99 2.91
C VAL A 29 -2.48 -2.66 2.46
N ILE A 30 -1.50 -2.81 3.37
CA ILE A 30 -0.25 -3.49 3.11
C ILE A 30 -0.37 -4.94 3.55
N LEU A 31 -0.66 -5.81 2.59
CA LEU A 31 -0.70 -7.27 2.82
C LEU A 31 0.70 -7.84 3.11
N ALA A 32 1.74 -7.27 2.50
CA ALA A 32 3.14 -7.61 2.69
C ALA A 32 3.70 -7.00 3.99
N TRP A 33 3.05 -7.26 5.14
CA TRP A 33 3.32 -6.62 6.43
C TRP A 33 4.79 -6.62 6.86
N HIS A 34 5.53 -7.69 6.56
CA HIS A 34 6.98 -7.82 6.83
C HIS A 34 7.85 -6.72 6.18
N LEU A 35 7.38 -6.12 5.09
CA LEU A 35 8.04 -5.08 4.32
C LEU A 35 7.24 -3.77 4.37
N ALA A 36 6.31 -3.63 5.32
CA ALA A 36 5.42 -2.48 5.35
C ALA A 36 6.17 -1.16 5.47
N ARG A 37 7.21 -1.09 6.30
CA ARG A 37 8.00 0.15 6.49
C ARG A 37 8.63 0.66 5.19
N PRO A 38 9.49 -0.11 4.48
CA PRO A 38 10.09 0.37 3.23
C PRO A 38 9.05 0.64 2.13
N ILE A 39 7.92 -0.11 2.11
CA ILE A 39 6.82 0.15 1.17
C ILE A 39 6.16 1.50 1.45
N MET A 40 5.84 1.80 2.72
CA MET A 40 5.24 3.08 3.11
C MET A 40 6.17 4.26 2.79
N GLU A 41 7.45 4.12 3.09
CA GLU A 41 8.46 5.15 2.79
C GLU A 41 8.56 5.41 1.28
N GLN A 42 8.62 4.36 0.47
CA GLN A 42 8.67 4.48 -0.99
C GLN A 42 7.38 5.11 -1.55
N LEU A 43 6.20 4.71 -1.05
CA LEU A 43 4.93 5.28 -1.48
C LEU A 43 4.78 6.75 -1.06
N LYS A 44 5.20 7.09 0.15
CA LYS A 44 5.25 8.48 0.63
C LYS A 44 6.21 9.33 -0.20
N ALA A 45 7.41 8.83 -0.50
CA ALA A 45 8.38 9.51 -1.35
C ALA A 45 7.85 9.77 -2.77
N ARG A 46 6.94 8.92 -3.26
CA ARG A 46 6.23 9.10 -4.53
C ARG A 46 5.09 10.13 -4.46
N GLY A 47 4.81 10.72 -3.30
CA GLY A 47 3.75 11.71 -3.12
C GLY A 47 2.38 11.13 -2.77
N LEU A 48 2.32 9.88 -2.30
CA LEU A 48 1.08 9.30 -1.80
C LEU A 48 0.67 10.02 -0.50
N LYS A 49 -0.61 10.41 -0.41
CA LYS A 49 -1.21 11.07 0.76
C LYS A 49 -2.03 10.13 1.64
N SER A 50 -2.35 8.94 1.15
CA SER A 50 -3.15 7.91 1.82
C SER A 50 -2.57 7.43 3.14
N ASP A 51 -3.44 7.11 4.10
CA ASP A 51 -3.06 6.40 5.33
C ASP A 51 -2.86 4.91 5.05
N PHE A 52 -2.09 4.22 5.89
CA PHE A 52 -1.73 2.82 5.70
C PHE A 52 -2.39 1.91 6.73
N ILE A 53 -2.83 0.73 6.29
CA ILE A 53 -3.38 -0.32 7.14
C ILE A 53 -2.46 -1.53 7.06
N VAL A 54 -1.93 -1.96 8.20
CA VAL A 54 -1.11 -3.17 8.33
C VAL A 54 -1.93 -4.17 9.13
N PRO A 55 -2.49 -5.22 8.50
CA PRO A 55 -3.43 -6.11 9.17
C PRO A 55 -2.77 -7.17 10.06
N LEU A 56 -1.45 -7.38 9.95
CA LEU A 56 -0.71 -8.45 10.62
C LEU A 56 0.68 -7.98 11.07
N PRO A 57 1.29 -8.60 12.12
CA PRO A 57 0.68 -9.57 13.03
C PRO A 57 -0.36 -8.95 13.96
N ASP A 58 -0.21 -7.66 14.30
CA ASP A 58 -1.23 -6.87 14.97
C ASP A 58 -1.82 -5.85 13.99
N PHE A 59 -3.15 -5.69 14.02
CA PHE A 59 -3.83 -4.69 13.21
C PHE A 59 -3.41 -3.28 13.61
N LYS A 60 -2.81 -2.53 12.68
CA LYS A 60 -2.32 -1.16 12.89
C LYS A 60 -2.78 -0.25 11.76
N ILE A 61 -3.25 0.94 12.14
CA ILE A 61 -3.51 2.04 11.21
C ILE A 61 -2.37 3.05 11.40
N ILE A 62 -1.59 3.26 10.34
CA ILE A 62 -0.43 4.13 10.34
C ILE A 62 -0.79 5.36 9.51
N LYS A 63 -0.83 6.52 10.16
CA LYS A 63 -1.05 7.78 9.46
C LYS A 63 0.17 8.15 8.62
N ASN A 64 -0.05 8.60 7.39
CA ASN A 64 1.03 8.99 6.49
C ASN A 64 1.92 10.12 7.05
N SER A 65 1.32 11.01 7.86
CA SER A 65 2.04 12.06 8.57
C SER A 65 3.06 11.53 9.59
N ARG A 66 2.91 10.29 10.06
CA ARG A 66 3.78 9.63 11.05
C ARG A 66 4.82 8.68 10.44
N VAL A 67 4.77 8.44 9.13
CA VAL A 67 5.82 7.70 8.42
C VAL A 67 7.04 8.63 8.37
N ASN A 68 8.11 8.34 9.11
CA ASN A 68 9.35 9.14 9.28
C ASN A 68 9.42 10.09 10.50
N ASN A 69 8.62 9.89 11.55
CA ASN A 69 8.84 10.53 12.85
C ASN A 69 9.17 9.51 13.93
#